data_AF-A0A7V1TT48-F1
#
_entry.id   AF-A0A7V1TT48-F1
#
_cell.length_a   1.000
_cell.length_b   1.000
_cell.length_c   1.000
_cell.angle_alpha   90.00
_cell.angle_beta   90.00
_cell.angle_gamma   90.00
#
_symmetry.space_group_name_H-M   'P 1'
#
loop_
_entity.id
_entity.type
_entity.pdbx_description
1 polymer ?
#
loop_
_entity_poly.entity_id
_entity_poly.type
_entity_poly.pdbx_seq_one_letter_code
_entity_poly.pdbx_strand_id
1 'polypeptide(L)'
;MPKEQTQTASLFSRSRNRRSYPAVIITQEMLDEANRLIPATKVERTIASKIDTLTGHLGEFVVAQFLFGNWRQHRVGKNKGETDFSDIEVKTSAFPFSESLHLLVREDYAKKRKPKFYVQVVLDVDSETATTLSPHTKALLCGYATAEEVDAAPLKDFGTKFGNNGGYRCHYIPITRLHHIQKLKKLYSNSEHRK
;
A
#
# COMPACT_ATOMS: atom_id res chain seq x y z
N MET A 1 52.82 -11.98 -40.48
CA MET A 1 51.38 -11.65 -40.51
C MET A 1 50.68 -12.44 -39.41
N PRO A 2 50.33 -11.82 -38.27
CA PRO A 2 49.56 -12.48 -37.22
C PRO A 2 48.05 -12.25 -37.42
N LYS A 3 47.27 -13.31 -37.16
CA LYS A 3 45.82 -13.39 -37.29
C LYS A 3 45.12 -12.62 -36.17
N GLU A 4 44.00 -12.01 -36.55
CA GLU A 4 43.06 -11.25 -35.72
C GLU A 4 42.67 -11.99 -34.43
N GLN A 5 42.78 -11.29 -33.30
CA GLN A 5 42.11 -11.67 -32.06
C GLN A 5 40.74 -10.98 -32.02
N THR A 6 39.70 -11.78 -32.25
CA THR A 6 38.30 -11.39 -32.04
C THR A 6 38.05 -11.17 -30.54
N GLN A 7 37.88 -9.91 -30.16
CA GLN A 7 37.28 -9.54 -28.87
C GLN A 7 35.77 -9.85 -28.95
N THR A 8 35.31 -10.87 -28.24
CA THR A 8 33.88 -11.16 -28.12
C THR A 8 33.42 -11.03 -26.68
N ALA A 9 32.51 -10.06 -26.50
CA ALA A 9 31.47 -9.97 -25.48
C ALA A 9 31.91 -9.82 -24.02
N SER A 10 32.12 -8.56 -23.61
CA SER A 10 31.83 -8.15 -22.23
C SER A 10 30.33 -8.39 -21.97
N LEU A 11 30.03 -9.43 -21.19
CA LEU A 11 28.70 -9.66 -20.63
C LEU A 11 28.28 -8.43 -19.83
N PHE A 12 27.31 -7.70 -20.39
CA PHE A 12 26.59 -6.63 -19.73
C PHE A 12 25.99 -7.15 -18.43
N SER A 13 26.69 -6.93 -17.32
CA SER A 13 26.09 -6.87 -16.00
C SER A 13 25.18 -5.64 -15.95
N ARG A 14 23.96 -5.77 -16.48
CA ARG A 14 22.87 -4.86 -16.14
C ARG A 14 22.52 -5.14 -14.68
N SER A 15 23.25 -4.50 -13.76
CA SER A 15 22.76 -4.26 -12.41
C SER A 15 21.41 -3.54 -12.56
N ARG A 16 20.32 -4.29 -12.49
CA ARG A 16 18.99 -3.71 -12.36
C ARG A 16 19.03 -2.95 -11.05
N ASN A 17 18.96 -1.62 -11.10
CA ASN A 17 18.74 -0.80 -9.91
C ASN A 17 17.45 -1.27 -9.24
N ARG A 18 17.57 -2.22 -8.29
CA ARG A 18 16.44 -2.70 -7.51
C ARG A 18 15.99 -1.54 -6.64
N ARG A 19 14.73 -1.17 -6.77
CA ARG A 19 14.13 -0.12 -5.96
C ARG A 19 14.10 -0.61 -4.51
N SER A 20 14.70 0.14 -3.60
CA SER A 20 14.59 -0.14 -2.18
C SER A 20 13.27 0.45 -1.65
N TYR A 21 12.51 -0.39 -0.94
CA TYR A 21 11.25 -0.01 -0.32
C TYR A 21 11.46 0.09 1.20
N PRO A 22 11.20 1.25 1.84
CA PRO A 22 11.22 1.34 3.29
C PRO A 22 10.26 0.32 3.91
N ALA A 23 10.70 -0.31 5.00
CA ALA A 23 9.91 -1.32 5.68
C ALA A 23 9.74 -0.96 7.16
N VAL A 24 8.57 -1.28 7.70
CA VAL A 24 8.28 -1.29 9.13
C VAL A 24 8.05 -2.74 9.53
N ILE A 25 8.64 -3.16 10.65
CA ILE A 25 8.42 -4.50 11.18
C ILE A 25 7.17 -4.46 12.06
N ILE A 26 6.19 -5.30 11.76
CA ILE A 26 4.97 -5.41 12.56
C ILE A 26 5.32 -6.02 13.91
N THR A 27 5.00 -5.31 14.99
CA THR A 27 5.22 -5.79 16.36
C THR A 27 3.99 -6.53 16.89
N GLN A 28 4.16 -7.33 17.95
CA GLN A 28 3.03 -7.91 18.67
C GLN A 28 2.07 -6.83 19.19
N GLU A 29 2.63 -5.72 19.69
CA GLU A 29 1.85 -4.58 20.22
C GLU A 29 0.93 -3.95 19.15
N MET A 30 1.41 -3.82 17.91
CA MET A 30 0.59 -3.37 16.78
C MET A 30 -0.55 -4.34 16.48
N LEU A 31 -0.28 -5.66 16.52
CA LEU A 31 -1.31 -6.68 16.29
C LEU A 31 -2.36 -6.67 17.39
N ASP A 32 -1.96 -6.56 18.65
CA ASP A 32 -2.86 -6.53 19.80
C ASP A 32 -3.78 -5.32 19.73
N GLU A 33 -3.22 -4.14 19.44
CA GLU A 33 -3.99 -2.91 19.31
C GLU A 33 -4.94 -2.95 18.10
N ALA A 34 -4.47 -3.43 16.96
CA ALA A 34 -5.33 -3.57 15.78
C ALA A 34 -6.53 -4.50 16.09
N ASN A 35 -6.27 -5.66 16.71
CA ASN A 35 -7.32 -6.59 17.14
C ASN A 35 -8.29 -5.98 18.15
N ARG A 36 -7.78 -5.18 19.11
CA ARG A 36 -8.60 -4.45 20.08
C ARG A 36 -9.55 -3.46 19.40
N LEU A 37 -9.13 -2.83 18.29
CA LEU A 37 -9.92 -1.84 17.55
C LEU A 37 -10.92 -2.44 16.55
N ILE A 38 -10.73 -3.69 16.08
CA ILE A 38 -11.62 -4.35 15.11
C ILE A 38 -13.11 -4.30 15.51
N PRO A 39 -13.51 -4.64 16.75
CA PRO A 39 -14.92 -4.62 17.15
C PRO A 39 -15.56 -3.24 17.00
N ALA A 40 -14.81 -2.18 17.34
CA ALA A 40 -15.29 -0.79 17.28
C ALA A 40 -15.29 -0.21 15.86
N THR A 41 -14.59 -0.83 14.91
CA THR A 41 -14.38 -0.33 13.54
C THR A 41 -15.17 -1.08 12.47
N LYS A 42 -15.84 -2.16 12.84
CA LYS A 42 -16.69 -2.93 11.93
C LYS A 42 -17.76 -2.04 11.30
N VAL A 43 -17.73 -1.92 9.96
CA VAL A 43 -18.74 -1.20 9.18
C VAL A 43 -19.69 -2.24 8.59
N GLU A 44 -21.00 -2.11 8.81
CA GLU A 44 -22.02 -3.11 8.45
C GLU A 44 -22.14 -3.39 6.94
N ARG A 45 -21.51 -2.57 6.07
CA ARG A 45 -21.71 -2.60 4.61
C ARG A 45 -20.79 -3.54 3.84
N THR A 46 -19.90 -4.29 4.48
CA THR A 46 -19.06 -5.27 3.78
C THR A 46 -18.69 -6.37 4.75
N ILE A 47 -18.98 -7.63 4.40
CA ILE A 47 -18.34 -8.79 5.05
C ILE A 47 -16.88 -8.77 4.58
N ALA A 48 -16.10 -7.84 5.10
CA ALA A 48 -14.66 -7.87 4.98
C ALA A 48 -14.16 -9.05 5.81
N SER A 49 -13.25 -9.84 5.26
CA SER A 49 -12.66 -10.93 6.03
C SER A 49 -11.98 -10.33 7.27
N LYS A 50 -11.92 -11.08 8.39
CA LYS A 50 -11.25 -10.58 9.61
C LYS A 50 -9.81 -10.12 9.31
N ILE A 51 -9.15 -10.77 8.36
CA ILE A 51 -7.80 -10.40 7.92
C ILE A 51 -7.78 -9.11 7.10
N ASP A 52 -8.80 -8.81 6.28
CA ASP A 52 -8.86 -7.53 5.53
C ASP A 52 -8.92 -6.33 6.49
N THR A 53 -9.75 -6.40 7.54
CA THR A 53 -9.85 -5.33 8.54
C THR A 53 -8.55 -5.19 9.33
N LEU A 54 -7.97 -6.31 9.79
CA LEU A 54 -6.68 -6.30 10.48
C LEU A 54 -5.58 -5.69 9.60
N THR A 55 -5.54 -6.07 8.33
CA THR A 55 -4.58 -5.58 7.33
C THR A 55 -4.73 -4.07 7.11
N GLY A 56 -5.97 -3.56 7.03
CA GLY A 56 -6.25 -2.12 6.93
C GLY A 56 -5.65 -1.34 8.09
N HIS A 57 -5.96 -1.74 9.34
CA HIS A 57 -5.49 -1.07 10.55
C HIS A 57 -3.96 -1.06 10.66
N LEU A 58 -3.33 -2.20 10.39
CA LEU A 58 -1.87 -2.31 10.41
C LEU A 58 -1.22 -1.40 9.36
N GLY A 59 -1.85 -1.23 8.20
CA GLY A 59 -1.38 -0.28 7.21
C GLY A 59 -1.35 1.17 7.71
N GLU A 60 -2.41 1.62 8.37
CA GLU A 60 -2.44 2.93 9.00
C GLU A 60 -1.34 3.07 10.06
N PHE A 61 -1.12 2.04 10.88
CA PHE A 61 -0.05 2.04 11.90
C PHE A 61 1.33 2.16 11.27
N VAL A 62 1.57 1.45 10.17
CA VAL A 62 2.83 1.49 9.42
C VAL A 62 3.07 2.87 8.83
N VAL A 63 2.04 3.50 8.26
CA VAL A 63 2.15 4.86 7.73
C VAL A 63 2.38 5.88 8.86
N ALA A 64 1.70 5.75 9.99
CA ALA A 64 1.94 6.60 11.16
C ALA A 64 3.37 6.43 11.70
N GLN A 65 3.88 5.19 11.80
CA GLN A 65 5.26 4.91 12.19
C GLN A 65 6.24 5.57 11.23
N PHE A 66 6.00 5.50 9.93
CA PHE A 66 6.87 6.09 8.92
C PHE A 66 6.88 7.63 8.96
N LEU A 67 5.69 8.24 9.02
CA LEU A 67 5.55 9.70 9.01
C LEU A 67 6.05 10.31 10.32
N PHE A 68 5.64 9.77 11.47
CA PHE A 68 5.80 10.41 12.78
C PHE A 68 6.82 9.73 13.69
N GLY A 69 7.34 8.55 13.30
CA GLY A 69 8.21 7.76 14.17
C GLY A 69 7.46 7.06 15.31
N ASN A 70 6.13 7.17 15.36
CA ASN A 70 5.29 6.59 16.39
C ASN A 70 3.95 6.14 15.82
N TRP A 71 3.77 4.83 15.70
CA TRP A 71 2.55 4.21 15.16
C TRP A 71 1.28 4.55 15.97
N ARG A 72 1.42 4.90 17.25
CA ARG A 72 0.30 5.26 18.14
C ARG A 72 -0.36 6.59 17.77
N GLN A 73 0.22 7.36 16.85
CA GLN A 73 -0.37 8.58 16.29
C GLN A 73 -1.35 8.30 15.13
N HIS A 74 -1.86 7.07 15.02
CA HIS A 74 -2.87 6.69 14.03
C HIS A 74 -4.24 7.33 14.31
N ARG A 75 -5.13 7.30 13.31
CA ARG A 75 -6.53 7.73 13.44
C ARG A 75 -7.55 6.58 13.33
N VAL A 76 -7.10 5.34 13.16
CA VAL A 76 -7.96 4.12 13.16
C VAL A 76 -9.10 4.23 14.18
N GLY A 77 -10.33 4.13 13.68
CA GLY A 77 -11.56 4.16 14.48
C GLY A 77 -12.10 5.55 14.83
N LYS A 78 -11.31 6.60 14.60
CA LYS A 78 -11.73 8.02 14.67
C LYS A 78 -12.02 8.62 13.29
N ASN A 79 -11.58 7.97 12.21
CA ASN A 79 -11.63 8.39 10.81
C ASN A 79 -12.77 7.73 10.00
N LYS A 80 -13.85 7.26 10.64
CA LYS A 80 -14.92 6.54 9.92
C LYS A 80 -15.57 7.43 8.84
N GLY A 81 -15.34 7.08 7.57
CA GLY A 81 -15.87 7.82 6.42
C GLY A 81 -15.00 8.98 5.94
N GLU A 82 -13.88 9.23 6.61
CA GLU A 82 -12.86 10.20 6.25
C GLU A 82 -11.62 9.48 5.67
N THR A 83 -10.64 10.27 5.25
CA THR A 83 -9.30 9.78 4.88
C THR A 83 -8.53 9.35 6.14
N ASP A 84 -7.59 8.42 5.97
CA ASP A 84 -6.81 7.85 7.07
C ASP A 84 -5.94 8.89 7.78
N PHE A 85 -5.37 9.80 6.99
CA PHE A 85 -4.76 11.05 7.46
C PHE A 85 -5.35 12.22 6.66
N SER A 86 -5.16 13.46 7.13
CA SER A 86 -5.83 14.67 6.62
C SER A 86 -6.03 14.70 5.10
N ASP A 87 -5.01 14.30 4.33
CA ASP A 87 -5.03 14.23 2.86
C ASP A 87 -4.53 12.89 2.29
N ILE A 88 -4.44 11.83 3.10
CA ILE A 88 -3.87 10.53 2.71
C ILE A 88 -4.89 9.41 2.91
N GLU A 89 -5.07 8.58 1.89
CA GLU A 89 -5.72 7.28 1.98
C GLU A 89 -4.68 6.17 1.83
N VAL A 90 -4.68 5.21 2.76
CA VAL A 90 -3.79 4.07 2.79
C VAL A 90 -4.50 2.85 2.19
N LYS A 91 -3.86 2.23 1.20
CA LYS A 91 -4.26 0.96 0.61
C LYS A 91 -3.27 -0.11 1.04
N THR A 92 -3.78 -1.06 1.80
CA THR A 92 -2.97 -2.14 2.37
C THR A 92 -3.43 -3.48 1.85
N SER A 93 -2.47 -4.32 1.50
CA SER A 93 -2.70 -5.71 1.11
C SER A 93 -1.76 -6.63 1.88
N ALA A 94 -2.25 -7.78 2.33
CA ALA A 94 -1.42 -8.87 2.83
C ALA A 94 -1.19 -9.86 1.67
N PHE A 95 0.03 -9.90 1.13
CA PHE A 95 0.39 -10.74 -0.01
C PHE A 95 1.91 -10.93 -0.08
N PRO A 96 2.43 -12.06 -0.59
CA PRO A 96 3.86 -12.22 -0.86
C PRO A 96 4.38 -11.08 -1.73
N PHE A 97 5.41 -10.37 -1.26
CA PHE A 97 5.85 -9.17 -1.94
C PHE A 97 6.42 -9.48 -3.34
N SER A 98 5.94 -8.73 -4.33
CA SER A 98 6.48 -8.73 -5.69
C SER A 98 6.39 -7.33 -6.30
N GLU A 99 7.39 -6.95 -7.11
CA GLU A 99 7.36 -5.70 -7.90
C GLU A 99 6.25 -5.69 -8.98
N SER A 100 5.63 -6.83 -9.26
CA SER A 100 4.46 -6.96 -10.14
C SER A 100 3.14 -6.60 -9.46
N LEU A 101 3.14 -6.26 -8.16
CA LEU A 101 1.94 -5.81 -7.45
C LEU A 101 1.51 -4.41 -7.91
N HIS A 102 0.27 -4.06 -7.58
CA HIS A 102 -0.38 -2.82 -8.02
C HIS A 102 -1.03 -2.10 -6.84
N LEU A 103 -1.01 -0.78 -6.87
CA LEU A 103 -1.99 0.03 -6.14
C LEU A 103 -3.34 -0.12 -6.86
N LEU A 104 -4.35 -0.57 -6.12
CA LEU A 104 -5.71 -0.74 -6.61
C LEU A 104 -6.66 0.25 -5.93
N VAL A 105 -7.33 1.07 -6.72
CA VAL A 105 -8.37 1.97 -6.24
C VAL A 105 -9.65 1.70 -7.01
N ARG A 106 -10.70 1.26 -6.32
CA ARG A 106 -12.00 1.01 -6.95
C ARG A 106 -12.53 2.28 -7.61
N GLU A 107 -13.12 2.15 -8.79
CA GLU A 107 -13.64 3.27 -9.57
C GLU A 107 -14.69 4.10 -8.82
N ASP A 108 -15.62 3.43 -8.13
CA ASP A 108 -16.66 4.10 -7.33
C ASP A 108 -16.06 4.90 -6.17
N TYR A 109 -14.96 4.42 -5.58
CA TYR A 109 -14.28 5.09 -4.49
C TYR A 109 -13.40 6.23 -5.00
N ALA A 110 -12.72 6.07 -6.13
CA ALA A 110 -11.95 7.13 -6.79
C ALA A 110 -12.85 8.31 -7.19
N LYS A 111 -14.10 8.04 -7.61
CA LYS A 111 -15.09 9.08 -7.90
C LYS A 111 -15.58 9.80 -6.66
N LYS A 112 -15.87 9.06 -5.58
CA LYS A 112 -16.49 9.60 -4.36
C LYS A 112 -15.49 10.28 -3.43
N ARG A 113 -14.31 9.69 -3.26
CA ARG A 113 -13.27 10.14 -2.33
C ARG A 113 -12.09 10.68 -3.13
N LYS A 114 -11.63 11.88 -2.80
CA LYS A 114 -10.51 12.56 -3.46
C LYS A 114 -9.43 12.96 -2.43
N PRO A 115 -8.81 11.99 -1.71
CA PRO A 115 -7.61 12.28 -0.95
C PRO A 115 -6.53 12.82 -1.88
N LYS A 116 -5.67 13.70 -1.40
CA LYS A 116 -4.55 14.21 -2.20
C LYS A 116 -3.57 13.10 -2.59
N PHE A 117 -3.40 12.12 -1.70
CA PHE A 117 -2.46 11.02 -1.89
C PHE A 117 -3.08 9.66 -1.56
N TYR A 118 -2.77 8.68 -2.39
CA TYR A 118 -3.01 7.26 -2.15
C TYR A 118 -1.69 6.55 -1.89
N VAL A 119 -1.54 5.91 -0.73
CA VAL A 119 -0.32 5.19 -0.34
C VAL A 119 -0.55 3.70 -0.45
N GLN A 120 0.39 2.97 -1.06
CA GLN A 120 0.36 1.51 -1.06
C GLN A 120 1.29 0.94 0.00
N VAL A 121 0.75 0.10 0.87
CA VAL A 121 1.48 -0.73 1.83
C VAL A 121 1.25 -2.21 1.51
N VAL A 122 2.31 -3.02 1.53
CA VAL A 122 2.21 -4.47 1.38
C VAL A 122 2.74 -5.13 2.64
N LEU A 123 1.90 -5.91 3.32
CA LEU A 123 2.33 -6.82 4.38
C LEU A 123 2.84 -8.10 3.71
N ASP A 124 4.15 -8.29 3.74
CA ASP A 124 4.85 -9.40 3.08
C ASP A 124 4.67 -10.69 3.89
N VAL A 125 3.67 -11.47 3.46
CA VAL A 125 3.30 -12.76 4.05
C VAL A 125 3.76 -13.89 3.14
N ASP A 126 3.90 -15.09 3.69
CA ASP A 126 4.43 -16.24 2.94
C ASP A 126 3.47 -16.78 1.87
N SER A 127 2.17 -16.46 1.96
CA SER A 127 1.14 -17.00 1.05
C SER A 127 0.07 -15.99 0.70
N GLU A 128 -0.41 -16.04 -0.54
CA GLU A 128 -1.55 -15.28 -1.06
C GLU A 128 -2.86 -15.59 -0.32
N THR A 129 -2.94 -16.77 0.31
CA THR A 129 -4.10 -17.24 1.06
C THR A 129 -3.89 -17.16 2.58
N ALA A 130 -2.92 -16.36 3.04
CA ALA A 130 -2.70 -16.14 4.46
C ALA A 130 -4.00 -15.67 5.12
N THR A 131 -4.37 -16.31 6.23
CA THR A 131 -5.55 -15.96 7.04
C THR A 131 -5.17 -15.33 8.38
N THR A 132 -3.88 -15.34 8.70
CA THR A 132 -3.28 -14.80 9.92
C THR A 132 -2.07 -13.94 9.58
N LEU A 133 -1.71 -13.04 10.50
CA LEU A 133 -0.51 -12.23 10.44
C LEU A 133 0.29 -12.46 11.72
N SER A 134 1.60 -12.65 11.59
CA SER A 134 2.51 -12.89 12.71
C SER A 134 3.33 -11.63 13.02
N PRO A 135 3.80 -11.48 14.26
CA PRO A 135 4.85 -10.51 14.57
C PRO A 135 6.07 -10.75 13.68
N HIS A 136 6.82 -9.69 13.42
CA HIS A 136 7.97 -9.67 12.51
C HIS A 136 7.65 -9.71 11.01
N THR A 137 6.36 -9.78 10.64
CA THR A 137 5.92 -9.54 9.25
C THR A 137 6.46 -8.18 8.79
N LYS A 138 7.07 -8.14 7.59
CA LYS A 138 7.57 -6.90 6.99
C LYS A 138 6.42 -6.17 6.30
N ALA A 139 6.19 -4.92 6.67
CA ALA A 139 5.29 -4.02 5.97
C ALA A 139 6.10 -3.08 5.08
N LEU A 140 6.02 -3.28 3.76
CA LEU A 140 6.72 -2.46 2.78
C LEU A 140 5.88 -1.27 2.34
N LEU A 141 6.46 -0.07 2.42
CA LEU A 141 5.89 1.16 1.90
C LEU A 141 6.27 1.30 0.42
N CYS A 142 5.41 0.82 -0.47
CA CYS A 142 5.69 0.70 -1.90
C CYS A 142 5.81 2.07 -2.60
N GLY A 143 5.05 3.06 -2.12
CA GLY A 143 5.04 4.40 -2.71
C GLY A 143 3.67 5.07 -2.57
N TYR A 144 3.50 6.17 -3.30
CA TYR A 144 2.22 6.86 -3.38
C TYR A 144 1.90 7.31 -4.81
N ALA A 145 0.63 7.61 -5.05
CA ALA A 145 0.11 8.28 -6.24
C ALA A 145 -0.78 9.45 -5.82
N THR A 146 -0.94 10.47 -6.67
CA THR A 146 -1.93 11.53 -6.45
C THR A 146 -3.32 11.12 -6.93
N ALA A 147 -4.36 11.89 -6.56
CA ALA A 147 -5.70 11.65 -7.07
C ALA A 147 -5.78 11.73 -8.59
N GLU A 148 -5.10 12.69 -9.20
CA GLU A 148 -5.07 12.90 -10.64
C GLU A 148 -4.41 11.70 -11.35
N GLU A 149 -3.35 11.15 -10.78
CA GLU A 149 -2.68 9.96 -11.30
C GLU A 149 -3.57 8.72 -11.20
N VAL A 150 -4.33 8.57 -10.12
CA VAL A 150 -5.31 7.49 -9.97
C VAL A 150 -6.43 7.64 -10.99
N ASP A 151 -6.98 8.84 -11.17
CA ASP A 151 -8.06 9.09 -12.14
C ASP A 151 -7.62 8.84 -13.58
N ALA A 152 -6.36 9.16 -13.91
CA ALA A 152 -5.76 8.93 -15.21
C ALA A 152 -5.29 7.47 -15.42
N ALA A 153 -5.24 6.66 -14.37
CA ALA A 153 -4.75 5.28 -14.46
C ALA A 153 -5.75 4.38 -15.21
N PRO A 154 -5.27 3.35 -15.93
CA PRO A 154 -6.15 2.44 -16.64
C PRO A 154 -7.14 1.75 -15.69
N LEU A 155 -8.36 1.56 -16.18
CA LEU A 155 -9.41 0.80 -15.50
C LEU A 155 -9.37 -0.65 -15.96
N LYS A 156 -9.40 -1.57 -15.01
CA LYS A 156 -9.52 -3.01 -15.28
C LYS A 156 -10.60 -3.60 -14.39
N ASP A 157 -11.40 -4.50 -14.96
CA ASP A 157 -12.31 -5.32 -14.19
C ASP A 157 -11.53 -6.47 -13.55
N PHE A 158 -11.61 -6.57 -12.24
CA PHE A 158 -11.01 -7.65 -11.45
C PHE A 158 -12.05 -8.68 -11.00
N GLY A 159 -13.23 -8.68 -11.62
CA GLY A 159 -14.29 -9.66 -11.42
C GLY A 159 -15.25 -9.29 -10.28
N THR A 160 -15.76 -10.31 -9.60
CA THR A 160 -16.70 -10.14 -8.49
C THR A 160 -16.00 -10.45 -7.17
N LYS A 161 -16.00 -9.50 -6.23
CA LYS A 161 -15.46 -9.77 -4.88
C LYS A 161 -16.43 -10.65 -4.07
N PHE A 162 -17.74 -10.57 -4.35
CA PHE A 162 -18.82 -11.43 -3.83
C PHE A 162 -20.08 -11.31 -4.72
N GLY A 163 -20.68 -12.44 -5.15
CA GLY A 163 -21.97 -12.49 -5.85
C GLY A 163 -21.89 -12.25 -7.37
N ASN A 164 -22.68 -13.00 -8.14
CA ASN A 164 -22.63 -13.18 -9.60
C ASN A 164 -22.88 -11.94 -10.50
N ASN A 165 -22.77 -10.71 -10.01
CA ASN A 165 -22.89 -9.51 -10.85
C ASN A 165 -21.56 -8.74 -10.88
N GLY A 166 -20.90 -8.75 -12.04
CA GLY A 166 -19.64 -8.05 -12.32
C GLY A 166 -19.68 -6.57 -11.94
N GLY A 167 -18.54 -6.03 -11.47
CA GLY A 167 -18.45 -4.62 -11.10
C GLY A 167 -17.24 -4.18 -10.27
N TYR A 168 -16.26 -5.05 -9.96
CA TYR A 168 -15.07 -4.64 -9.22
C TYR A 168 -14.01 -4.03 -10.15
N ARG A 169 -14.38 -2.91 -10.79
CA ARG A 169 -13.46 -2.13 -11.61
C ARG A 169 -12.54 -1.29 -10.73
N CYS A 170 -11.24 -1.45 -10.93
CA CYS A 170 -10.23 -0.67 -10.22
C CYS A 170 -9.33 0.06 -11.21
N HIS A 171 -8.99 1.29 -10.85
CA HIS A 171 -7.77 1.92 -11.34
C HIS A 171 -6.59 1.14 -10.77
N TYR A 172 -5.63 0.80 -11.63
CA TYR A 172 -4.45 0.05 -11.22
C TYR A 172 -3.16 0.75 -11.65
N ILE A 173 -2.24 0.90 -10.70
CA ILE A 173 -0.92 1.48 -10.94
C ILE A 173 0.14 0.50 -10.43
N PRO A 174 1.04 -0.02 -11.28
CA PRO A 174 2.13 -0.88 -10.84
C PRO A 174 2.96 -0.22 -9.74
N ILE A 175 3.36 -0.97 -8.71
CA ILE A 175 4.12 -0.37 -7.59
C ILE A 175 5.46 0.21 -8.02
N THR A 176 6.03 -0.28 -9.10
CA THR A 176 7.26 0.27 -9.73
C THR A 176 7.06 1.67 -10.31
N ARG A 177 5.82 2.05 -10.64
CA ARG A 177 5.45 3.38 -11.18
C ARG A 177 5.01 4.39 -10.12
N LEU A 178 4.84 3.98 -8.87
CA LEU A 178 4.48 4.89 -7.78
C LEU A 178 5.63 5.85 -7.47
N HIS A 179 5.33 7.02 -6.91
CA HIS A 179 6.35 7.92 -6.37
C HIS A 179 7.03 7.31 -5.13
N HIS A 180 8.29 7.67 -4.90
CA HIS A 180 9.02 7.23 -3.70
C HIS A 180 8.36 7.79 -2.44
N ILE A 181 8.04 6.91 -1.48
CA ILE A 181 7.34 7.29 -0.23
C ILE A 181 8.09 8.35 0.59
N GLN A 182 9.42 8.42 0.48
CA GLN A 182 10.22 9.46 1.14
C GLN A 182 9.86 10.88 0.68
N LYS A 183 9.39 11.07 -0.56
CA LYS A 183 8.89 12.38 -1.03
C LYS A 183 7.60 12.77 -0.33
N LEU A 184 6.71 11.81 -0.05
CA LEU A 184 5.45 12.06 0.66
C LEU A 184 5.70 12.64 2.06
N LYS A 185 6.65 12.08 2.81
CA LYS A 185 7.00 12.59 4.15
C LYS A 185 7.35 14.08 4.12
N LYS A 186 8.14 14.51 3.13
CA LYS A 186 8.50 15.94 2.94
C LYS A 186 7.28 16.79 2.59
N LEU A 187 6.42 16.31 1.69
CA LEU A 187 5.20 17.02 1.29
C LEU A 187 4.21 17.18 2.45
N TYR A 188 4.04 16.13 3.25
CA TYR A 188 3.13 16.11 4.39
C TYR A 188 3.62 17.02 5.54
N SER A 189 4.92 16.99 5.85
CA SER A 189 5.48 17.91 6.84
C SER A 189 5.26 19.39 6.45
N ASN A 190 5.35 19.73 5.16
CA ASN A 190 5.14 21.09 4.68
C ASN A 190 3.66 21.54 4.71
N SER A 191 2.70 20.63 4.62
CA SER A 191 1.27 20.98 4.68
C SER A 191 0.77 21.23 6.10
N GLU A 192 1.31 20.54 7.10
CA GLU A 192 0.93 20.74 8.50
C GLU A 192 1.50 22.05 9.08
N HIS A 193 2.61 22.59 8.54
CA HIS A 193 3.14 23.90 8.95
C HIS A 193 2.40 25.11 8.32
N ARG A 194 1.45 24.86 7.41
CA ARG A 194 0.67 25.90 6.71
C ARG A 194 -0.77 26.00 7.22
N LYS A 195 -1.14 25.23 8.23
CA LYS A 195 -2.40 25.32 8.97
C LYS A 195 -2.14 25.97 10.31
#